data_AF-X1Q2E0-F1
#
_entry.id   AF-X1Q2E0-F1
#
_cell.length_a   1.000
_cell.length_b   1.000
_cell.length_c   1.000
_cell.angle_alpha   90.00
_cell.angle_beta   90.00
_cell.angle_gamma   90.00
#
_symmetry.space_group_name_H-M   'P 1'
#
loop_
_entity.id
_entity.type
_entity.pdbx_description
1 polymer ?
#
loop_
_entity_poly.entity_id
_entity_poly.type
_entity_poly.pdbx_seq_one_letter_code
_entity_poly.pdbx_strand_id
1 'polypeptide(L)'
;MVGVDKKSYLEKVCRFAAENGKDVLLCNVGEQMYAEAPDIPAGKILDIPMKRLSSLRRSVFKDIIARAKASDNLIVNTHATFRWRHGLFPAVDFDQMRQLNADMYICLIDGVIAVHRRLSDEHTIDHTLKDLIVWREEEIIGTEMLCKGVNEK
;
A
#
# COMPACT_ATOMS: atom_id res chain seq x y z
N MET A 1 -0.72 -2.10 -6.42
CA MET A 1 -0.98 -1.53 -7.76
C MET A 1 -1.95 -0.35 -7.66
N VAL A 2 -1.67 0.76 -8.37
CA VAL A 2 -2.59 1.91 -8.47
C VAL A 2 -3.72 1.55 -9.44
N GLY A 3 -4.92 2.08 -9.24
CA GLY A 3 -6.07 1.81 -10.11
C GLY A 3 -6.82 0.52 -9.81
N VAL A 4 -6.48 -0.22 -8.75
CA VAL A 4 -7.28 -1.37 -8.25
C VAL A 4 -8.44 -0.92 -7.35
N ASP A 5 -8.44 0.34 -6.89
CA ASP A 5 -9.40 0.90 -5.92
C ASP A 5 -9.49 0.09 -4.61
N LYS A 6 -8.30 -0.18 -4.04
CA LYS A 6 -8.17 -0.91 -2.77
C LYS A 6 -8.94 -0.22 -1.64
N LYS A 7 -8.96 1.11 -1.62
CA LYS A 7 -9.57 1.88 -0.53
C LYS A 7 -11.07 1.60 -0.43
N SER A 8 -11.82 1.80 -1.52
CA SER A 8 -13.26 1.55 -1.56
C SER A 8 -13.60 0.10 -1.22
N TYR A 9 -12.78 -0.85 -1.71
CA TYR A 9 -12.95 -2.27 -1.38
C TYR A 9 -12.76 -2.54 0.12
N LEU A 10 -11.67 -2.03 0.72
CA LEU A 10 -11.37 -2.25 2.14
C LEU A 10 -12.37 -1.53 3.07
N GLU A 11 -12.90 -0.38 2.68
CA GLU A 11 -13.99 0.28 3.40
C GLU A 11 -15.27 -0.60 3.43
N LYS A 12 -15.58 -1.31 2.34
CA LYS A 12 -16.66 -2.30 2.31
C LYS A 12 -16.37 -3.48 3.24
N VAL A 13 -15.13 -3.96 3.29
CA VAL A 13 -14.71 -5.02 4.23
C VAL A 13 -14.90 -4.58 5.68
N CYS A 14 -14.47 -3.36 6.02
CA CYS A 14 -14.61 -2.83 7.38
C CYS A 14 -16.07 -2.67 7.78
N ARG A 15 -16.92 -2.17 6.87
CA ARG A 15 -18.37 -2.09 7.10
C ARG A 15 -18.99 -3.48 7.32
N PHE A 16 -18.65 -4.45 6.48
CA PHE A 16 -19.14 -5.82 6.65
C PHE A 16 -18.69 -6.43 7.98
N ALA A 17 -17.45 -6.19 8.41
CA ALA A 17 -16.96 -6.62 9.72
C ALA A 17 -17.74 -5.96 10.87
N ALA A 18 -18.00 -4.65 10.78
CA ALA A 18 -18.76 -3.90 11.77
C ALA A 18 -20.22 -4.40 11.90
N GLU A 19 -20.87 -4.72 10.77
CA GLU A 19 -22.20 -5.35 10.73
C GLU A 19 -22.22 -6.72 11.44
N ASN A 20 -21.06 -7.37 11.57
CA ASN A 20 -20.86 -8.64 12.28
C ASN A 20 -20.21 -8.46 13.67
N GLY A 21 -20.22 -7.23 14.22
CA GLY A 21 -19.72 -6.93 15.57
C GLY A 21 -18.19 -7.01 15.71
N LYS A 22 -17.45 -6.85 14.61
CA LYS A 22 -15.98 -6.79 14.60
C LYS A 22 -15.54 -5.38 14.23
N ASP A 23 -14.87 -4.71 15.17
CA ASP A 23 -14.20 -3.46 14.86
C ASP A 23 -12.85 -3.73 14.17
N VAL A 24 -12.58 -2.97 13.10
CA VAL A 24 -11.37 -3.13 12.26
C VAL A 24 -10.78 -1.76 11.98
N LEU A 25 -9.56 -1.55 12.46
CA LEU A 25 -8.82 -0.31 12.20
C LEU A 25 -8.19 -0.34 10.80
N LEU A 26 -8.72 0.47 9.87
CA LEU A 26 -8.16 0.64 8.52
C LEU A 26 -7.11 1.76 8.49
N CYS A 27 -5.86 1.41 8.20
CA CYS A 27 -4.75 2.34 8.05
C CYS A 27 -4.34 2.47 6.57
N ASN A 28 -4.70 3.58 5.92
CA ASN A 28 -4.23 3.91 4.57
C ASN A 28 -2.87 4.61 4.62
N VAL A 29 -1.79 3.89 4.26
CA VAL A 29 -0.43 4.42 4.36
C VAL A 29 -0.25 5.68 3.50
N GLY A 30 -0.72 5.66 2.25
CA GLY A 30 -0.59 6.80 1.35
C GLY A 30 -1.23 8.08 1.90
N GLU A 31 -2.43 7.98 2.49
CA GLU A 31 -3.14 9.13 3.07
C GLU A 31 -2.43 9.67 4.31
N GLN A 32 -1.94 8.79 5.17
CA GLN A 32 -1.18 9.17 6.35
C GLN A 32 0.12 9.87 5.98
N MET A 33 0.79 9.43 4.90
CA MET A 33 1.97 10.11 4.38
C MET A 33 1.66 11.53 3.87
N TYR A 34 0.54 11.73 3.16
CA TYR A 34 0.13 13.08 2.73
C TYR A 34 -0.28 13.95 3.93
N ALA A 35 -0.92 13.39 4.94
CA ALA A 35 -1.29 14.11 6.16
C ALA A 35 -0.06 14.60 6.95
N GLU A 36 1.01 13.80 6.99
CA GLU A 36 2.27 14.16 7.66
C GLU A 36 3.14 15.12 6.81
N ALA A 37 2.95 15.15 5.49
CA ALA A 37 3.69 16.02 4.57
C ALA A 37 2.74 16.89 3.72
N PRO A 38 2.03 17.87 4.32
CA PRO A 38 1.06 18.71 3.63
C PRO A 38 1.69 19.65 2.58
N ASP A 39 3.02 19.80 2.59
CA ASP A 39 3.78 20.55 1.57
C ASP A 39 3.89 19.80 0.23
N ILE A 40 3.58 18.50 0.19
CA ILE A 40 3.65 17.68 -1.01
C ILE A 40 2.31 17.72 -1.76
N PRO A 41 2.26 18.15 -3.03
CA PRO A 41 1.03 18.16 -3.81
C PRO A 41 0.47 16.76 -4.03
N ALA A 42 -0.86 16.65 -4.12
CA ALA A 42 -1.54 15.40 -4.42
C ALA A 42 -0.99 14.76 -5.73
N GLY A 43 -0.78 13.45 -5.68
CA GLY A 43 -0.18 12.68 -6.78
C GLY A 43 1.34 12.83 -6.95
N LYS A 44 2.01 13.67 -6.15
CA LYS A 44 3.45 13.97 -6.28
C LYS A 44 4.32 13.33 -5.20
N ILE A 45 3.76 12.48 -4.34
CA ILE A 45 4.54 11.89 -3.24
C ILE A 45 5.70 11.02 -3.70
N LEU A 46 5.61 10.38 -4.86
CA LEU A 46 6.70 9.59 -5.43
C LEU A 46 7.77 10.45 -6.14
N ASP A 47 7.52 11.75 -6.32
CA ASP A 47 8.48 12.68 -6.94
C ASP A 47 9.49 13.29 -5.93
N ILE A 48 9.29 13.10 -4.63
CA ILE A 48 10.20 13.62 -3.60
C ILE A 48 11.50 12.79 -3.51
N PRO A 49 12.58 13.34 -2.94
CA PRO A 49 13.83 12.60 -2.75
C PRO A 49 13.64 11.28 -1.99
N MET A 50 14.31 10.23 -2.43
CA MET A 50 14.10 8.87 -1.88
C MET A 50 14.32 8.76 -0.38
N LYS A 51 15.32 9.48 0.15
CA LYS A 51 15.56 9.56 1.60
C LYS A 51 14.37 10.14 2.35
N ARG A 52 13.74 11.18 1.80
CA ARG A 52 12.54 11.82 2.36
C ARG A 52 11.35 10.87 2.30
N LEU A 53 11.14 10.21 1.16
CA LEU A 53 10.06 9.22 1.00
C LEU A 53 10.18 8.05 1.98
N SER A 54 11.39 7.51 2.14
CA SER A 54 11.64 6.44 3.11
C SER A 54 11.46 6.92 4.54
N SER A 55 11.93 8.11 4.90
CA SER A 55 11.73 8.68 6.25
C SER A 55 10.24 8.87 6.57
N LEU A 56 9.48 9.43 5.64
CA LEU A 56 8.04 9.66 5.79
C LEU A 56 7.28 8.33 5.99
N ARG A 57 7.57 7.33 5.14
CA ARG A 57 6.98 5.98 5.30
C ARG A 57 7.32 5.35 6.64
N ARG A 58 8.58 5.44 7.07
CA ARG A 58 9.01 4.88 8.35
C ARG A 58 8.29 5.55 9.53
N SER A 59 8.07 6.87 9.45
CA SER A 59 7.29 7.61 10.44
C SER A 59 5.84 7.11 10.51
N VAL A 60 5.14 7.06 9.38
CA VAL A 60 3.77 6.52 9.28
C VAL A 60 3.66 5.09 9.82
N PHE A 61 4.58 4.19 9.44
CA PHE A 61 4.58 2.82 9.93
C PHE A 61 4.83 2.72 11.44
N LYS A 62 5.64 3.62 12.02
CA LYS A 62 5.85 3.67 13.48
C LYS A 62 4.52 3.92 14.20
N ASP A 63 3.71 4.85 13.69
CA ASP A 63 2.40 5.16 14.27
C ASP A 63 1.38 4.04 14.07
N ILE A 64 1.39 3.39 12.90
CA ILE A 64 0.56 2.20 12.63
C ILE A 64 0.89 1.07 13.61
N ILE A 65 2.18 0.79 13.83
CA ILE A 65 2.63 -0.24 14.78
C ILE A 65 2.21 0.11 16.21
N ALA A 66 2.26 1.39 16.60
CA ALA A 66 1.78 1.81 17.91
C ALA A 66 0.27 1.56 18.07
N ARG A 67 -0.53 1.84 17.04
CA ARG A 67 -1.98 1.57 17.05
C ARG A 67 -2.32 0.09 16.99
N ALA A 68 -1.52 -0.72 16.30
CA ALA A 68 -1.70 -2.17 16.22
C ALA A 68 -1.64 -2.83 17.61
N LYS A 69 -0.88 -2.27 18.56
CA LYS A 69 -0.83 -2.76 19.96
C LYS A 69 -2.11 -2.52 20.75
N ALA A 70 -2.98 -1.62 20.28
CA ALA A 70 -4.20 -1.21 20.96
C ALA A 70 -5.48 -1.63 20.20
N SER A 71 -5.35 -2.35 19.09
CA SER A 71 -6.46 -2.73 18.21
C SER A 71 -6.46 -4.24 17.99
N ASP A 72 -7.62 -4.89 18.16
CA ASP A 72 -7.74 -6.33 17.96
C ASP A 72 -7.61 -6.74 16.49
N ASN A 73 -8.19 -5.95 15.59
CA ASN A 73 -8.13 -6.18 14.15
C ASN A 73 -7.65 -4.90 13.45
N LEU A 74 -6.65 -5.04 12.57
CA LEU A 74 -6.08 -3.91 11.84
C LEU A 74 -5.75 -4.32 10.40
N ILE A 75 -6.08 -3.45 9.46
CA ILE A 75 -5.74 -3.58 8.04
C ILE A 75 -4.80 -2.44 7.67
N VAL A 76 -3.61 -2.77 7.16
CA VAL A 76 -2.71 -1.78 6.55
C VAL A 76 -2.88 -1.79 5.04
N ASN A 77 -3.53 -0.78 4.49
CA ASN A 77 -3.60 -0.57 3.05
C ASN A 77 -2.31 0.10 2.56
N THR A 78 -1.41 -0.71 2.01
CA THR A 78 -0.14 -0.27 1.43
C THR A 78 0.12 -0.97 0.10
N HIS A 79 1.13 -0.51 -0.62
CA HIS A 79 1.78 -1.29 -1.68
C HIS A 79 2.86 -2.19 -1.08
N ALA A 80 3.23 -3.26 -1.79
CA ALA A 80 4.45 -4.03 -1.50
C ALA A 80 5.68 -3.40 -2.19
N THR A 81 5.50 -2.92 -3.42
CA THR A 81 6.54 -2.30 -4.25
C THR A 81 6.00 -1.06 -4.97
N PHE A 82 6.91 -0.15 -5.33
CA PHE A 82 6.61 0.98 -6.18
C PHE A 82 7.45 0.92 -7.44
N ARG A 83 6.79 0.98 -8.60
CA ARG A 83 7.42 1.30 -9.87
C ARG A 83 7.21 2.78 -10.17
N TRP A 84 8.30 3.53 -10.19
CA TRP A 84 8.26 4.96 -10.49
C TRP A 84 9.46 5.38 -11.32
N ARG A 85 9.20 6.10 -12.42
CA ARG A 85 10.20 6.47 -13.44
C ARG A 85 11.01 5.24 -13.86
N HIS A 86 12.32 5.23 -13.58
CA HIS A 86 13.22 4.14 -13.98
C HIS A 86 13.55 3.17 -12.84
N GLY A 87 12.84 3.24 -11.70
CA GLY A 87 13.13 2.46 -10.50
C GLY A 87 12.00 1.55 -10.06
N LEU A 88 12.39 0.40 -9.49
CA LEU A 88 11.54 -0.45 -8.65
C LEU A 88 12.14 -0.43 -7.24
N PHE A 89 11.32 -0.14 -6.23
CA PHE A 89 11.79 -0.10 -4.85
C PHE A 89 10.72 -0.59 -3.87
N PRO A 90 11.13 -1.13 -2.71
CA PRO A 90 10.19 -1.62 -1.71
C PRO A 90 9.33 -0.48 -1.15
N ALA A 91 8.06 -0.77 -0.94
CA ALA A 91 7.11 0.17 -0.36
C ALA A 91 7.19 0.23 1.18
N VAL A 92 7.79 -0.78 1.80
CA VAL A 92 7.85 -0.99 3.25
C VAL A 92 9.25 -1.36 3.71
N ASP A 93 9.50 -1.21 5.00
CA ASP A 93 10.76 -1.57 5.66
C ASP A 93 10.60 -2.90 6.40
N PHE A 94 11.48 -3.88 6.14
CA PHE A 94 11.35 -5.23 6.71
C PHE A 94 11.38 -5.24 8.25
N ASP A 95 12.16 -4.37 8.89
CA ASP A 95 12.24 -4.34 10.35
C ASP A 95 10.92 -3.84 10.96
N GLN A 96 10.26 -2.88 10.30
CA GLN A 96 8.94 -2.41 10.71
C GLN A 96 7.86 -3.44 10.44
N MET A 97 7.94 -4.17 9.32
CA MET A 97 6.97 -5.23 9.03
C MET A 97 7.10 -6.41 9.99
N ARG A 98 8.33 -6.75 10.44
CA ARG A 98 8.54 -7.71 11.55
C ARG A 98 7.96 -7.22 12.87
N GLN A 99 8.09 -5.92 13.17
CA GLN A 99 7.49 -5.32 14.37
C GLN A 99 5.96 -5.25 14.30
N LEU A 100 5.40 -5.02 13.11
CA LEU A 100 3.97 -5.06 12.87
C LEU A 100 3.43 -6.47 13.09
N ASN A 101 4.22 -7.50 12.78
CA ASN A 101 3.91 -8.92 12.99
C ASN A 101 2.53 -9.29 12.44
N ALA A 102 2.27 -8.90 11.18
CA ALA A 102 0.98 -9.16 10.55
C ALA A 102 0.73 -10.67 10.36
N ASP A 103 -0.49 -11.12 10.65
CA ASP A 103 -0.88 -12.52 10.50
C ASP A 103 -0.97 -12.97 9.04
N MET A 104 -1.22 -12.03 8.12
CA MET A 104 -1.35 -12.32 6.70
C MET A 104 -1.02 -11.12 5.80
N TYR A 105 -0.63 -11.45 4.57
CA TYR A 105 -0.36 -10.50 3.50
C TYR A 105 -1.29 -10.81 2.32
N ILE A 106 -2.04 -9.80 1.86
CA ILE A 106 -3.03 -9.96 0.80
C ILE A 106 -2.64 -9.06 -0.39
N CYS A 107 -2.39 -9.67 -1.54
CA CYS A 107 -2.20 -8.94 -2.81
C CYS A 107 -3.54 -8.87 -3.55
N LEU A 108 -4.16 -7.69 -3.56
CA LEU A 108 -5.37 -7.43 -4.34
C LEU A 108 -5.01 -7.18 -5.81
N ILE A 109 -5.60 -7.98 -6.69
CA ILE A 109 -5.45 -7.89 -8.14
C ILE A 109 -6.81 -7.65 -8.80
N ASP A 110 -6.81 -7.06 -10.00
CA ASP A 110 -7.99 -6.89 -10.84
C ASP A 110 -7.61 -7.12 -12.32
N GLY A 111 -8.56 -7.23 -13.25
CA GLY A 111 -8.31 -7.37 -14.68
C GLY A 111 -7.51 -6.21 -15.28
N VAL A 112 -6.53 -6.50 -16.14
CA VAL A 112 -5.62 -5.46 -16.71
C VAL A 112 -6.42 -4.39 -17.44
N ILE A 113 -7.44 -4.79 -18.18
CA ILE A 113 -8.30 -3.90 -18.96
C ILE A 113 -9.13 -2.98 -18.05
N ALA A 114 -9.63 -3.50 -16.92
CA ALA A 114 -10.40 -2.71 -15.96
C ALA A 114 -9.51 -1.67 -15.26
N VAL A 115 -8.30 -2.06 -14.87
CA VAL A 115 -7.29 -1.15 -14.32
C VAL A 115 -6.88 -0.10 -15.35
N HIS A 116 -6.63 -0.50 -16.60
CA HIS A 116 -6.29 0.43 -17.69
C HIS A 116 -7.35 1.51 -17.86
N ARG A 117 -8.62 1.12 -17.99
CA ARG A 117 -9.73 2.07 -18.13
C ARG A 117 -9.77 3.05 -16.96
N ARG A 118 -9.73 2.56 -15.71
CA ARG A 118 -9.75 3.42 -14.52
C ARG A 118 -8.58 4.39 -14.47
N LEU A 119 -7.37 3.92 -14.78
CA LEU A 119 -6.19 4.77 -14.80
C LEU A 119 -6.28 5.83 -15.91
N SER A 120 -6.77 5.49 -17.09
CA SER A 120 -6.98 6.45 -18.18
C SER A 120 -8.03 7.51 -17.85
N ASP A 121 -9.04 7.15 -17.06
CA ASP A 121 -10.12 8.08 -16.66
C ASP A 121 -9.70 8.97 -15.47
N GLU A 122 -8.95 8.43 -14.50
CA GLU A 122 -8.71 9.08 -13.19
C GLU A 122 -7.29 9.64 -13.03
N HIS A 123 -6.31 9.21 -13.83
CA HIS A 123 -4.90 9.49 -13.62
C HIS A 123 -4.18 9.94 -14.90
N THR A 124 -3.28 10.92 -14.76
CA THR A 124 -2.44 11.40 -15.87
C THR A 124 -1.16 10.56 -16.07
N ILE A 125 -1.16 9.30 -15.62
CA ILE A 125 0.03 8.44 -15.70
C ILE A 125 0.03 7.78 -17.07
N ASP A 126 1.03 8.09 -17.88
CA ASP A 126 1.23 7.39 -19.14
C ASP A 126 1.64 5.93 -18.89
N HIS A 127 0.92 4.99 -19.50
CA HIS A 127 1.11 3.57 -19.30
C HIS A 127 0.55 2.75 -20.47
N THR A 128 1.14 1.59 -20.69
CA THR A 128 0.64 0.58 -21.62
C THR A 128 0.03 -0.61 -20.89
N LEU A 129 -0.72 -1.46 -21.59
CA LEU A 129 -1.20 -2.73 -21.03
C LEU A 129 -0.03 -3.63 -20.55
N LYS A 130 1.11 -3.58 -21.24
CA LYS A 130 2.32 -4.30 -20.84
C LYS A 130 2.82 -3.80 -19.48
N ASP A 131 2.84 -2.48 -19.27
CA ASP A 131 3.26 -1.90 -17.99
C ASP A 131 2.37 -2.35 -16.85
N LEU A 132 1.04 -2.39 -17.06
CA LEU A 132 0.10 -2.86 -16.03
C LEU A 132 0.24 -4.34 -15.70
N ILE A 133 0.57 -5.18 -16.69
CA ILE A 133 0.91 -6.59 -16.45
C ILE A 133 2.18 -6.66 -15.60
N VAL A 134 3.22 -5.91 -15.96
CA VAL A 134 4.48 -5.87 -15.20
C VAL A 134 4.24 -5.39 -13.75
N TRP A 135 3.47 -4.32 -13.55
CA TRP A 135 3.17 -3.79 -12.21
C TRP A 135 2.39 -4.79 -11.36
N ARG A 136 1.60 -5.68 -11.99
CA ARG A 136 0.91 -6.77 -11.30
C ARG A 136 1.87 -7.79 -10.77
N GLU A 137 2.73 -8.31 -11.64
CA GLU A 137 3.70 -9.33 -11.28
C GLU A 137 4.65 -8.80 -10.19
N GLU A 138 5.01 -7.52 -10.25
CA GLU A 138 5.83 -6.86 -9.23
C GLU A 138 5.15 -6.72 -7.87
N GLU A 139 3.84 -6.48 -7.85
CA GLU A 139 3.08 -6.42 -6.61
C GLU A 139 2.88 -7.84 -6.02
N ILE A 140 2.60 -8.83 -6.88
CA ILE A 140 2.46 -10.24 -6.47
C ILE A 140 3.77 -10.74 -5.87
N ILE A 141 4.88 -10.67 -6.61
CA ILE A 141 6.17 -11.15 -6.12
C ILE A 141 6.66 -10.31 -4.95
N GLY A 142 6.43 -9.00 -4.96
CA GLY A 142 6.79 -8.12 -3.84
C GLY A 142 6.08 -8.51 -2.55
N THR A 143 4.79 -8.87 -2.64
CA THR A 143 4.00 -9.32 -1.48
C THR A 143 4.48 -10.69 -0.99
N GLU A 144 4.78 -11.61 -1.90
CA GLU A 144 5.31 -12.93 -1.56
C GLU A 144 6.68 -12.82 -0.87
N MET A 145 7.60 -12.03 -1.44
CA MET A 145 8.93 -11.79 -0.88
C MET A 145 8.87 -11.08 0.46
N LEU A 146 7.92 -10.16 0.64
CA LEU A 146 7.69 -9.52 1.92
C LEU A 146 7.28 -10.55 2.98
N CYS A 147 6.29 -11.40 2.67
CA CYS A 147 5.83 -12.46 3.56
C CYS A 147 6.95 -13.44 3.94
N LYS A 148 7.80 -13.83 2.99
CA LYS A 148 8.96 -14.71 3.27
C LYS A 148 10.03 -13.99 4.09
N GLY A 149 10.42 -12.78 3.69
CA GLY A 149 11.53 -12.06 4.32
C GLY A 149 11.28 -11.57 5.74
N VAL A 150 10.02 -11.42 6.17
CA VAL A 150 9.71 -11.15 7.59
C VAL A 150 9.86 -12.40 8.47
N ASN A 151 9.76 -13.59 7.88
CA ASN A 151 9.87 -14.87 8.60
C ASN A 151 11.31 -15.40 8.68
N GLU A 152 12.22 -14.90 7.84
CA GLU A 152 13.64 -15.22 7.91
C GLU A 152 14.27 -14.52 9.14
N LYS A 153 14.76 -15.33 10.08
CA LYS A 153 15.48 -14.91 11.29
C LYS A 153 16.97 -14.71 11.01
#